data_AF-A0A1E7F9E6-F1
#
_entry.id   AF-A0A1E7F9E6-F1
#
_cell.length_a   1.000
_cell.length_b   1.000
_cell.length_c   1.000
_cell.angle_alpha   90.00
_cell.angle_beta   90.00
_cell.angle_gamma   90.00
#
_symmetry.space_group_name_H-M   'P 1'
#
loop_
_entity.id
_entity.type
_entity.pdbx_description
1 polymer ?
#
loop_
_entity_poly.entity_id
_entity_poly.type
_entity_poly.pdbx_seq_one_letter_code
_entity_poly.pdbx_strand_id
1 'polypeptide(L)' 'WQTRYGELVEFRINYGNTNVPQNYAKNIKLGQWVSTQRSQYNTSTLTQERIDQLNELNFEW' A
#
# COMPACT_ATOMS: atom_id res chain seq x y z
N TRP A 1 2.11 10.19 2.49
CA TRP A 1 1.03 9.49 1.77
C TRP A 1 1.32 9.48 0.28
N GLN A 2 1.19 10.61 -0.44
CA GLN A 2 1.36 10.74 -1.89
C GLN A 2 2.59 10.02 -2.46
N THR A 3 3.78 10.20 -1.87
CA THR A 3 5.00 9.51 -2.31
C THR A 3 4.87 7.98 -2.26
N ARG A 4 4.39 7.41 -1.14
CA ARG A 4 4.29 5.95 -0.98
C ARG A 4 3.14 5.37 -1.81
N TYR A 5 2.06 6.13 -1.96
CA TYR A 5 0.97 5.78 -2.86
C TYR A 5 1.45 5.72 -4.31
N GLY A 6 2.22 6.71 -4.79
CA GLY A 6 2.82 6.69 -6.13
C GLY A 6 3.74 5.49 -6.34
N GLU A 7 4.59 5.17 -5.37
CA GLU A 7 5.44 3.96 -5.43
C GLU A 7 4.62 2.66 -5.45
N LEU A 8 3.47 2.60 -4.77
CA LEU A 8 2.56 1.46 -4.83
C LEU A 8 1.90 1.34 -6.21
N VAL A 9 1.51 2.46 -6.84
CA VAL A 9 1.01 2.50 -8.21
C VAL A 9 2.06 1.93 -9.17
N GLU A 10 3.30 2.39 -9.07
CA GLU A 10 4.41 1.88 -9.88
C GLU A 10 4.65 0.38 -9.62
N PHE A 11 4.59 -0.06 -8.36
CA PHE A 11 4.70 -1.48 -8.03
C PHE A 11 3.60 -2.30 -8.71
N ARG A 12 2.34 -1.84 -8.62
CA ARG A 12 1.21 -2.50 -9.28
C ARG A 12 1.39 -2.57 -10.79
N ILE A 13 1.86 -1.50 -11.43
CA ILE A 13 2.11 -1.48 -12.87
C ILE A 13 3.18 -2.52 -13.25
N ASN A 14 4.23 -2.66 -12.44
CA ASN A 14 5.34 -3.58 -12.73
C ASN A 14 5.05 -5.05 -12.39
N TYR A 15 4.27 -5.32 -11.34
CA TYR A 15 4.06 -6.67 -10.80
C TYR A 15 2.62 -7.19 -10.94
N GLY A 16 1.68 -6.33 -11.32
CA GLY A 16 0.27 -6.67 -11.49
C GLY A 16 -0.55 -6.80 -10.20
N ASN A 17 0.07 -6.59 -9.04
CA ASN A 17 -0.58 -6.73 -7.72
C ASN A 17 -0.06 -5.67 -6.74
N THR A 18 -0.66 -5.61 -5.55
CA THR A 18 -0.25 -4.70 -4.46
C THR A 18 0.34 -5.44 -3.26
N ASN A 19 0.69 -6.71 -3.42
CA ASN A 19 1.30 -7.55 -2.37
C ASN A 19 2.79 -7.26 -2.25
N VAL A 20 3.12 -6.06 -1.77
CA VAL A 20 4.50 -5.67 -1.50
C VAL A 20 4.99 -6.39 -0.24
N PRO A 21 6.06 -7.21 -0.31
CA PRO A 21 6.63 -7.84 0.87
C PRO A 21 7.14 -6.78 1.86
N GLN A 22 7.00 -7.01 3.17
CA GLN A 22 7.47 -6.07 4.19
C GLN A 22 8.97 -5.75 4.05
N ASN A 23 9.78 -6.75 3.67
CA ASN A 23 11.21 -6.63 3.42
C ASN A 23 11.55 -6.49 1.93
N TYR A 24 10.71 -5.79 1.16
CA TYR A 24 10.93 -5.60 -0.27
C TYR A 24 12.29 -4.92 -0.53
N ALA A 25 13.26 -5.68 -1.03
CA ALA A 25 14.67 -5.25 -1.08
C ALA A 25 14.89 -3.96 -1.91
N LYS A 26 14.09 -3.74 -2.96
CA LYS A 26 14.20 -2.52 -3.78
C LYS A 26 13.67 -1.28 -3.05
N ASN A 27 12.69 -1.45 -2.16
CA ASN A 27 12.08 -0.36 -1.42
C ASN A 27 11.45 -0.86 -0.12
N ILE A 28 12.28 -1.02 0.92
CA ILE A 28 11.86 -1.51 2.25
C ILE A 28 10.82 -0.57 2.86
N LYS A 29 10.93 0.74 2.60
CA LYS A 29 9.98 1.74 3.12
C LYS A 29 8.58 1.54 2.55
N LEU A 30 8.46 1.14 1.27
CA LEU A 30 7.16 0.80 0.68
C LEU A 30 6.56 -0.44 1.35
N GLY A 31 7.35 -1.51 1.53
CA GLY A 31 6.88 -2.73 2.20
C GLY A 31 6.37 -2.47 3.63
N GLN A 32 7.11 -1.70 4.42
CA GLN A 32 6.70 -1.28 5.76
C GLN A 32 5.45 -0.40 5.72
N TRP A 33 5.35 0.49 4.74
CA TRP A 33 4.19 1.37 4.59
C TRP A 33 2.92 0.60 4.22
N VAL A 34 2.99 -0.39 3.32
CA VAL A 34 1.89 -1.29 2.97
C VAL A 34 1.42 -2.07 4.20
N SER A 35 2.35 -2.64 4.97
CA SER A 35 2.03 -3.33 6.23
C SER A 35 1.34 -2.40 7.24
N THR A 36 1.77 -1.14 7.31
CA THR A 36 1.13 -0.11 8.15
C THR A 36 -0.30 0.18 7.70
N GLN A 37 -0.57 0.22 6.39
CA GLN A 37 -1.94 0.49 5.89
C GLN A 37 -2.90 -0.64 6.28
N ARG A 38 -2.45 -1.90 6.17
CA ARG A 38 -3.23 -3.07 6.61
C ARG A 38 -3.52 -3.02 8.12
N SER A 39 -2.52 -2.67 8.92
CA SER A 39 -2.69 -2.50 10.37
C SER A 39 -3.64 -1.35 10.74
N GLN A 40 -3.55 -0.22 10.04
CA GLN A 40 -4.44 0.94 10.27
C GLN A 40 -5.88 0.65 9.84
N TYR A 41 -6.08 -0.12 8.77
CA TYR A 41 -7.40 -0.58 8.36
C TYR A 41 -8.01 -1.52 9.41
N ASN A 42 -7.26 -2.52 9.87
CA ASN A 42 -7.72 -3.45 10.91
C ASN A 42 -8.06 -2.75 12.23
N THR A 43 -7.39 -1.64 12.54
CA THR A 43 -7.66 -0.83 13.75
C THR A 43 -8.67 0.28 13.52
N SER A 44 -9.27 0.38 12.32
CA SER A 44 -10.20 1.46 11.93
C SER A 44 -9.64 2.87 12.12
N THR A 45 -8.32 3.03 12.03
CA THR A 45 -7.62 4.33 12.14
C THR A 45 -7.24 4.91 10.79
N LEU A 46 -7.39 4.13 9.71
CA LEU A 46 -7.20 4.61 8.34
C LEU A 46 -8.42 5.40 7.89
N THR A 47 -8.20 6.58 7.30
CA THR A 47 -9.31 7.42 6.83
C THR A 47 -10.01 6.80 5.62
N GLN A 48 -11.31 7.07 5.46
CA GLN A 48 -12.09 6.54 4.32
C GLN A 48 -11.48 6.96 2.97
N GLU A 49 -11.06 8.22 2.82
CA GLU A 49 -10.39 8.70 1.60
C GLU A 49 -9.17 7.85 1.20
N ARG A 50 -8.39 7.40 2.19
CA ARG A 50 -7.20 6.58 1.98
C ARG A 50 -7.56 5.14 1.62
N ILE A 51 -8.63 4.62 2.23
CA ILE A 51 -9.20 3.31 1.91
C ILE A 51 -9.70 3.33 0.46
N ASP A 52 -10.42 4.37 0.06
CA ASP A 52 -10.97 4.51 -1.30
C ASP A 52 -9.85 4.56 -2.34
N GLN A 53 -8.81 5.37 -2.11
CA GLN A 53 -7.62 5.42 -2.98
C GLN A 53 -6.92 4.06 -3.10
N LEU A 54 -6.78 3.30 -2.00
CA LEU A 54 -6.19 1.97 -2.06
C LEU A 54 -7.10 0.98 -2.81
N ASN A 55 -8.42 1.04 -2.60
CA ASN A 55 -9.37 0.19 -3.30
C ASN A 55 -9.42 0.46 -4.81
N GLU A 56 -9.24 1.71 -5.26
CA GLU A 56 -9.09 2.05 -6.69
C GLU A 56 -7.86 1.36 -7.32
N LEU A 57 -6.84 1.05 -6.51
CA LEU A 57 -5.69 0.26 -6.94
C LEU A 57 -5.91 -1.26 -6.86
N ASN A 58 -7.10 -1.72 -6.54
CA ASN A 58 -7.39 -3.11 -6.17
C ASN A 58 -6.43 -3.59 -5.06
N PHE A 59 -6.24 -2.76 -4.02
CA PHE A 59 -5.33 -3.08 -2.94
C PHE A 59 -5.77 -4.34 -2.17
N GLU A 60 -4.83 -5.27 -2.04
CA GLU A 60 -4.96 -6.48 -1.23
C GLU A 60 -4.68 -6.14 0.24
N TRP A 61 -5.73 -6.20 1.07
CA TRP A 61 -5.68 -5.98 2.52
C TRP A 61 -5.03 -7.14 3.28
#